data_AF-A0A661ZUI1-F1
#
_entry.id   AF-A0A661ZUI1-F1
#
_cell.length_a   1.000
_cell.length_b   1.000
_cell.length_c   1.000
_cell.angle_alpha   90.00
_cell.angle_beta   90.00
_cell.angle_gamma   90.00
#
_symmetry.space_group_name_H-M   'P 1'
#
loop_
_entity.id
_entity.type
_entity.pdbx_description
1 polymer ?
#
loop_
_entity_poly.entity_id
_entity_poly.type
_entity_poly.pdbx_seq_one_letter_code
_entity_poly.pdbx_strand_id
1 'polypeptide(L)'
;MQMIDNYNFAGKKVIIRVDFNVPLGAQYEVTDDTRIRGALPTIKKVLQDGGSAILMSHLGRPKSGPEEKFSMKHIIPVLADH
;
A
#
# COMPACT_ATOMS: atom_id res chain seq x y z
N MET A 1 -14.92 16.82 -8.51
CA MET A 1 -13.99 15.83 -7.93
C MET A 1 -12.64 16.06 -8.58
N GLN A 2 -11.57 16.29 -7.81
CA GLN A 2 -10.22 16.36 -8.39
C GLN A 2 -9.66 14.94 -8.52
N MET A 3 -9.03 14.67 -9.66
CA MET A 3 -8.37 13.40 -9.94
C MET A 3 -6.86 13.55 -9.79
N ILE A 4 -6.21 12.47 -9.38
CA ILE A 4 -4.76 12.45 -9.15
C ILE A 4 -3.96 12.79 -10.42
N ASP A 5 -4.45 12.40 -11.59
CA ASP A 5 -3.79 12.61 -12.88
C ASP A 5 -3.61 14.09 -13.23
N ASN A 6 -4.45 14.96 -12.65
CA ASN A 6 -4.48 16.39 -12.94
C ASN A 6 -3.64 17.23 -11.96
N TYR A 7 -2.87 16.57 -11.08
CA TYR A 7 -2.03 17.23 -10.08
C TYR A 7 -0.56 16.87 -10.27
N ASN A 8 0.32 17.84 -10.04
CA ASN A 8 1.78 17.65 -10.07
C ASN A 8 2.32 17.49 -8.64
N PHE A 9 2.91 16.34 -8.34
CA PHE A 9 3.42 16.01 -7.01
C PHE A 9 4.91 16.35 -6.76
N ALA A 10 5.58 17.03 -7.69
CA ALA A 10 7.00 17.41 -7.55
C ALA A 10 7.31 18.08 -6.20
N GLY A 11 8.24 17.49 -5.44
CA GLY A 11 8.68 18.00 -4.14
C GLY A 11 7.63 17.90 -3.02
N LYS A 12 6.52 17.18 -3.23
CA LYS A 12 5.46 16.97 -2.23
C LYS A 12 5.60 15.62 -1.54
N LYS A 13 5.17 15.57 -0.27
CA LYS A 13 4.95 14.33 0.47
C LYS A 13 3.46 14.04 0.48
N VAL A 14 3.06 12.87 -0.02
CA VAL A 14 1.67 12.50 -0.27
C VAL A 14 1.31 11.30 0.60
N ILE A 15 0.32 11.46 1.47
CA ILE A 15 -0.25 10.33 2.22
C ILE A 15 -1.32 9.68 1.35
N ILE A 16 -1.16 8.39 1.05
CA ILE A 16 -2.05 7.62 0.19
C ILE A 16 -2.72 6.53 1.03
N ARG A 17 -4.04 6.62 1.17
CA ARG A 17 -4.85 5.55 1.75
C ARG A 17 -5.07 4.47 0.70
N VAL A 18 -4.47 3.30 0.90
CA VAL A 18 -4.59 2.14 0.01
C VAL A 18 -5.35 1.00 0.69
N ASP A 19 -5.86 0.06 -0.08
CA ASP A 19 -6.35 -1.22 0.44
C ASP A 19 -5.31 -2.30 0.17
N PHE A 20 -4.50 -2.63 1.17
CA PHE A 20 -3.55 -3.74 1.15
C PHE A 20 -4.00 -4.86 2.08
N ASN A 21 -5.31 -4.96 2.36
CA ASN A 21 -5.86 -6.07 3.10
C ASN A 21 -5.91 -7.32 2.20
N VAL A 22 -4.76 -7.95 2.02
CA VAL A 22 -4.54 -9.14 1.19
C VAL A 22 -4.65 -10.42 2.01
N PRO A 23 -5.05 -11.55 1.40
CA PRO A 23 -5.00 -12.84 2.07
C PRO A 23 -3.54 -13.23 2.35
N LEU A 24 -3.31 -13.75 3.54
CA LEU A 24 -2.04 -14.33 3.96
C LEU A 24 -2.19 -15.83 4.13
N GLY A 25 -1.16 -16.58 3.74
CA GLY A 25 -1.05 -18.00 3.97
C GLY A 25 -0.60 -18.34 5.39
N ALA A 26 -0.32 -19.61 5.63
CA ALA A 26 -0.02 -20.13 6.97
C ALA A 26 1.32 -19.63 7.52
N GLN A 27 2.25 -19.20 6.65
CA GLN A 27 3.54 -18.65 7.01
C GLN A 27 3.61 -17.12 6.78
N TYR A 28 2.45 -16.46 6.67
CA TYR A 28 2.31 -15.02 6.43
C TYR A 28 2.78 -14.55 5.04
N GLU A 29 2.92 -15.45 4.09
CA GLU A 29 3.14 -15.14 2.69
C GLU A 29 1.85 -14.57 2.06
N VAL A 30 1.98 -13.56 1.20
CA VAL A 30 0.83 -13.05 0.44
C VAL A 30 0.46 -14.08 -0.63
N THR A 31 -0.78 -14.53 -0.64
CA THR A 31 -1.26 -15.54 -1.59
C THR A 31 -1.97 -14.95 -2.81
N ASP A 32 -2.43 -13.71 -2.71
CA ASP A 32 -2.98 -12.92 -3.81
C ASP A 32 -2.62 -11.43 -3.63
N ASP A 33 -1.86 -10.91 -4.59
CA ASP A 33 -1.33 -9.54 -4.58
C ASP A 33 -2.18 -8.55 -5.41
N THR A 34 -3.35 -8.96 -5.91
CA THR A 34 -4.19 -8.16 -6.81
C THR A 34 -4.48 -6.77 -6.26
N ARG A 35 -4.71 -6.66 -4.95
CA ARG A 35 -4.93 -5.37 -4.27
C ARG A 35 -3.68 -4.49 -4.23
N ILE A 36 -2.51 -5.09 -4.07
CA ILE A 36 -1.22 -4.39 -4.13
C ILE A 36 -1.02 -3.83 -5.53
N ARG A 37 -1.15 -4.68 -6.56
CA ARG A 37 -1.04 -4.28 -7.97
C ARG A 37 -2.02 -3.17 -8.35
N GLY A 38 -3.25 -3.23 -7.82
CA GLY A 38 -4.26 -2.20 -8.05
C GLY A 38 -3.89 -0.80 -7.56
N ALA A 39 -3.03 -0.68 -6.54
CA ALA A 39 -2.59 0.62 -6.03
C ALA A 39 -1.35 1.17 -6.75
N LEU A 40 -0.59 0.33 -7.47
CA LEU A 40 0.67 0.71 -8.11
C LEU A 40 0.55 1.91 -9.07
N PRO A 41 -0.51 2.05 -9.92
CA PRO A 41 -0.61 3.21 -10.81
C PRO A 41 -0.59 4.54 -10.05
N THR A 42 -1.35 4.64 -8.96
CA THR A 42 -1.43 5.82 -8.10
C THR A 42 -0.09 6.13 -7.43
N ILE A 43 0.60 5.10 -6.93
CA ILE A 43 1.90 5.24 -6.27
C ILE A 43 2.95 5.69 -7.29
N LYS A 44 3.01 5.02 -8.45
CA LYS A 44 3.95 5.32 -9.53
C LYS A 44 3.74 6.73 -10.06
N LYS A 45 2.50 7.22 -10.20
CA LYS A 45 2.22 8.62 -10.57
C LYS A 45 2.87 9.62 -9.62
N VAL A 46 2.69 9.46 -8.31
CA VAL A 46 3.28 10.36 -7.30
C VAL A 46 4.80 10.37 -7.37
N LEU A 47 5.41 9.19 -7.52
CA LEU A 47 6.86 9.05 -7.60
C LEU A 47 7.43 9.61 -8.91
N GLN A 48 6.77 9.34 -10.05
CA GLN A 48 7.18 9.82 -11.38
C GLN A 48 7.15 11.34 -11.49
N ASP A 49 6.22 12.00 -10.82
CA ASP A 49 6.18 13.46 -10.71
C ASP A 49 7.33 14.05 -9.85
N GLY A 50 8.11 13.22 -9.16
CA GLY A 50 9.13 13.66 -8.22
C GLY A 50 8.60 13.95 -6.82
N GLY A 51 7.45 13.37 -6.46
CA GLY A 51 6.91 13.37 -5.11
C GLY A 51 7.39 12.19 -4.26
N SER A 52 6.98 12.15 -3.00
CA SER A 52 7.22 11.04 -2.08
C SER A 52 5.89 10.46 -1.62
N ALA A 53 5.70 9.15 -1.81
CA ALA A 53 4.49 8.44 -1.39
C ALA A 53 4.64 7.85 0.02
N ILE A 54 3.68 8.14 0.90
CA ILE A 54 3.56 7.58 2.25
C ILE A 54 2.28 6.77 2.27
N LEU A 55 2.38 5.45 2.40
CA LEU A 55 1.23 4.56 2.26
C LEU A 55 0.62 4.23 3.63
N MET A 56 -0.70 4.25 3.71
CA MET A 56 -1.44 3.80 4.89
C MET A 56 -2.54 2.80 4.50
N SER A 57 -2.65 1.73 5.28
CA SER A 57 -3.67 0.70 5.09
C SER A 57 -4.00 0.00 6.40
N HIS A 58 -4.83 -1.04 6.29
CA HIS A 58 -5.13 -1.98 7.35
C HIS A 58 -4.90 -3.40 6.81
N LEU A 59 -4.70 -4.34 7.73
CA LEU A 59 -4.64 -5.76 7.42
C LEU A 59 -5.48 -6.51 8.44
N GLY A 60 -6.44 -7.31 7.96
CA GLY A 60 -7.39 -8.02 8.80
C GLY A 60 -8.16 -7.10 9.76
N ARG A 61 -8.46 -7.60 10.95
CA ARG A 61 -9.27 -6.91 11.96
C ARG A 61 -8.74 -7.17 13.37
N PRO A 62 -7.67 -6.48 13.79
CA PRO A 62 -7.14 -6.60 15.14
C PRO A 62 -8.19 -6.29 16.21
N LYS A 63 -8.18 -7.01 17.33
CA LYS A 63 -9.15 -6.88 18.43
C LYS A 63 -8.50 -6.59 19.77
N SER A 64 -7.28 -7.07 19.99
CA SER A 64 -6.63 -7.03 21.30
C SER A 64 -5.35 -6.19 21.31
N GLY A 65 -5.25 -5.22 20.39
CA GLY A 65 -4.07 -4.40 20.19
C GLY A 65 -3.24 -4.84 18.98
N PRO A 66 -1.92 -4.60 18.98
CA PRO A 66 -1.04 -5.06 17.90
C PRO A 66 -1.00 -6.59 17.86
N GLU A 67 -1.53 -7.17 16.78
CA GLU A 67 -1.48 -8.60 16.51
C GLU A 67 -0.51 -8.86 15.37
N GLU A 68 0.53 -9.65 15.64
CA GLU A 68 1.62 -9.94 14.69
C GLU A 68 1.13 -10.47 13.33
N LYS A 69 0.10 -11.31 13.32
CA LYS A 69 -0.55 -11.83 12.10
C LYS A 69 -1.19 -10.75 11.21
N PHE A 70 -1.48 -9.59 11.77
CA PHE A 70 -2.06 -8.43 11.07
C PHE A 70 -1.01 -7.33 10.85
N SER A 71 0.27 -7.63 11.05
CA SER A 71 1.35 -6.68 10.79
C SER A 71 1.50 -6.43 9.30
N MET A 72 1.60 -5.15 8.92
CA MET A 72 1.88 -4.74 7.54
C MET A 72 3.27 -5.17 7.06
N LYS A 73 4.16 -5.65 7.94
CA LYS A 73 5.48 -6.12 7.50
C LYS A 73 5.40 -7.30 6.52
N HIS A 74 4.35 -8.10 6.61
CA HIS A 74 4.15 -9.31 5.79
C HIS A 74 3.95 -8.99 4.32
N ILE A 75 3.50 -7.77 3.99
CA ILE A 75 3.32 -7.34 2.60
C ILE A 75 4.57 -6.68 2.00
N ILE A 76 5.57 -6.32 2.82
CA ILE A 76 6.75 -5.57 2.37
C ILE A 76 7.53 -6.34 1.29
N PRO A 77 7.82 -7.65 1.44
CA PRO A 77 8.56 -8.39 0.42
C PRO A 77 7.87 -8.32 -0.94
N VAL A 78 6.57 -8.59 -1.00
CA VAL A 78 5.81 -8.55 -2.25
C VAL A 78 5.70 -7.14 -2.82
N LEU A 79 5.51 -6.13 -1.98
CA LEU A 79 5.47 -4.75 -2.44
C LEU A 79 6.82 -4.28 -3.01
N ALA A 80 7.94 -4.77 -2.47
CA ALA A 80 9.28 -4.40 -2.92
C ALA A 80 9.66 -5.02 -4.27
N ASP A 81 8.99 -6.11 -4.66
CA ASP A 81 9.21 -6.79 -5.95
C ASP A 81 8.50 -6.09 -7.13
N HIS A 82 7.68 -5.05 -6.90
CA HIS A 82 6.85 -4.32 -7.89
C HIS A 82 7.35 -2.92 -8.27
#